data_AF-A0A0N4TD49-F1
#
_entry.id   AF-A0A0N4TD49-F1
#
_cell.length_a   1.000
_cell.length_b   1.000
_cell.length_c   1.000
_cell.angle_alpha   90.00
_cell.angle_beta   90.00
_cell.angle_gamma   90.00
#
_symmetry.space_group_name_H-M   'P 1'
#
loop_
_entity.id
_entity.type
_entity.pdbx_description
1 polymer ?
#
loop_
_entity_poly.entity_id
_entity_poly.type
_entity_poly.pdbx_seq_one_letter_code
_entity_poly.pdbx_strand_id
1 'polypeptide(L)'
;MDRIEFAQISPYFRAAFYGGFSETKSKLLSFDRSKSEGFLRCCALLNQLMSENKWKMPNLQWMSLQKAFEILDIASYLLIDPLLTLISDVILSKVNANSLVLAYHKAGMRYILN
;
A
#
# COMPACT_ATOMS: atom_id res chain seq x y z
N MET A 1 6.80 7.10 -11.81
CA MET A 1 5.87 8.09 -11.23
C MET A 1 6.64 9.32 -10.81
N ASP A 2 6.09 10.49 -11.10
CA ASP A 2 6.63 11.77 -10.59
C ASP A 2 5.99 12.15 -9.24
N ARG A 3 6.44 13.27 -8.64
CA ARG A 3 5.93 13.75 -7.34
C ARG A 3 4.46 14.11 -7.38
N ILE A 4 3.98 14.60 -8.52
CA ILE A 4 2.61 15.07 -8.69
C ILE A 4 1.69 13.84 -8.68
N GLU A 5 2.03 12.81 -9.44
CA GLU A 5 1.29 11.54 -9.47
C GLU A 5 1.21 10.92 -8.07
N PHE A 6 2.33 10.84 -7.35
CA PHE A 6 2.35 10.31 -5.97
C PHE A 6 1.48 11.13 -5.00
N ALA A 7 1.54 12.46 -5.06
CA ALA A 7 0.76 13.33 -4.17
C ALA A 7 -0.74 13.36 -4.49
N GLN A 8 -1.13 12.99 -5.71
CA GLN A 8 -2.53 12.82 -6.09
C GLN A 8 -3.13 11.58 -5.44
N ILE A 9 -2.39 10.47 -5.40
CA ILE A 9 -2.88 9.16 -4.94
C ILE A 9 -2.67 8.89 -3.43
N SER A 10 -1.85 9.70 -2.76
CA SER A 10 -1.43 9.46 -1.39
C SER A 10 -1.30 10.78 -0.61
N PRO A 11 -2.11 10.98 0.44
CA PRO A 11 -1.95 12.08 1.38
C PRO A 11 -0.56 12.11 2.04
N TYR A 12 0.05 10.95 2.29
CA TYR A 12 1.41 10.88 2.82
C TYR A 12 2.41 11.59 1.88
N PHE A 13 2.40 11.24 0.58
CA PHE A 13 3.28 11.89 -0.38
C PHE A 13 2.94 13.36 -0.59
N ARG A 14 1.65 13.72 -0.53
CA ARG A 14 1.24 15.12 -0.57
C ARG A 14 1.87 15.93 0.56
N ALA A 15 1.80 15.43 1.79
CA ALA A 15 2.43 16.07 2.94
C ALA A 15 3.97 16.08 2.82
N ALA A 16 4.56 14.95 2.39
CA ALA A 16 6.01 14.79 2.26
C ALA A 16 6.64 15.68 1.17
N PHE A 17 5.91 15.97 0.09
CA PHE A 17 6.42 16.80 -1.01
C PHE A 17 5.98 18.27 -0.93
N TYR A 18 4.80 18.54 -0.36
CA TYR A 18 4.18 19.87 -0.42
C TYR A 18 3.75 20.41 0.95
N GLY A 19 4.01 19.71 2.05
CA GLY A 19 3.60 20.12 3.40
C GLY A 19 4.44 21.23 4.05
N GLY A 20 5.42 21.80 3.36
CA GLY A 20 6.24 22.91 3.85
C GLY A 20 7.32 22.54 4.90
N PHE A 21 7.51 21.26 5.22
CA PHE A 21 8.55 20.80 6.15
C PHE A 21 9.97 20.96 5.58
N SER A 22 11.00 20.95 6.42
CA SER A 22 12.41 20.96 5.99
C SER A 22 12.73 19.87 4.96
N GLU A 23 12.13 18.71 5.14
CA GLU A 23 12.24 17.50 4.34
C GLU A 23 11.65 17.67 2.94
N THR A 24 10.70 18.60 2.75
CA THR A 24 10.12 18.90 1.42
C THR A 24 11.15 19.49 0.44
N LYS A 25 12.22 20.10 0.97
CA LYS A 25 13.35 20.61 0.17
C LYS A 25 14.27 19.50 -0.34
N SER A 26 14.19 18.30 0.26
CA SER A 26 14.96 17.14 -0.16
C SER A 26 14.38 16.54 -1.45
N LYS A 27 15.26 16.02 -2.31
CA LYS A 27 14.86 15.15 -3.42
C LYS A 27 14.66 13.69 -3.04
N LEU A 28 15.00 13.34 -1.80
CA LEU A 28 15.05 11.96 -1.31
C LEU A 28 14.09 11.81 -0.13
N LEU A 29 13.25 10.78 -0.19
CA LEU A 29 12.50 10.27 0.95
C LEU A 29 13.26 9.06 1.50
N SER A 30 13.57 9.09 2.79
CA SER A 30 14.14 7.94 3.48
C SER A 30 13.02 7.08 4.02
N PHE A 31 13.04 5.79 3.70
CA PHE A 31 12.18 4.79 4.29
C PHE A 31 13.02 3.84 5.13
N ASP A 32 12.41 3.27 6.16
CA ASP A 32 13.01 2.16 6.90
C ASP A 32 13.37 1.04 5.91
N ARG A 33 14.62 0.59 5.97
CA ARG A 33 15.18 -0.43 5.07
C ARG A 33 14.39 -1.73 5.12
N SER A 34 13.80 -2.07 6.28
CA SER A 34 12.95 -3.24 6.47
C SER A 34 11.66 -3.22 5.63
N LYS A 35 11.24 -2.04 5.15
CA LYS A 35 10.01 -1.83 4.38
C LYS A 35 10.26 -1.63 2.89
N SER A 36 11.53 -1.61 2.46
CA SER A 36 11.92 -1.27 1.08
C SER A 36 11.30 -2.18 0.01
N GLU A 37 11.29 -3.50 0.23
CA GLU A 37 10.73 -4.44 -0.74
C GLU A 37 9.20 -4.33 -0.85
N GLY A 38 8.50 -4.22 0.28
CA GLY A 38 7.05 -4.00 0.31
C GLY A 38 6.65 -2.69 -0.36
N PHE A 39 7.45 -1.64 -0.17
CA PHE A 39 7.29 -0.35 -0.83
C PHE A 39 7.44 -0.46 -2.36
N LEU A 40 8.49 -1.10 -2.85
CA LEU A 40 8.70 -1.30 -4.28
C LEU A 40 7.54 -2.10 -4.92
N ARG A 41 7.04 -3.13 -4.23
CA ARG A 41 5.88 -3.92 -4.68
C ARG A 41 4.60 -3.08 -4.71
N CYS A 42 4.36 -2.26 -3.68
CA CYS A 42 3.23 -1.34 -3.62
C CYS A 42 3.27 -0.34 -4.79
N CYS A 43 4.43 0.25 -5.06
CA CYS A 43 4.64 1.13 -6.20
C CYS A 43 4.47 0.42 -7.55
N ALA A 44 4.91 -0.84 -7.68
CA ALA A 44 4.71 -1.62 -8.91
C ALA A 44 3.23 -1.87 -9.18
N LEU A 45 2.45 -2.24 -8.15
CA LEU A 45 1.00 -2.40 -8.26
C LEU A 45 0.30 -1.07 -8.58
N LEU A 46 0.75 0.03 -7.98
CA LEU A 46 0.22 1.35 -8.33
C LEU A 46 0.47 1.71 -9.78
N ASN A 47 1.69 1.51 -10.26
CA ASN A 47 2.00 1.75 -11.67
C ASN A 47 1.12 0.91 -12.59
N GLN A 48 0.83 -0.35 -12.24
CA GLN A 48 -0.09 -1.19 -13.02
C GLN A 48 -1.54 -0.68 -12.99
N LEU A 49 -2.02 -0.23 -11.83
CA LEU A 49 -3.36 0.35 -11.69
C LEU A 49 -3.52 1.67 -12.45
N MET A 50 -2.46 2.48 -12.45
CA MET A 50 -2.40 3.79 -13.08
C MET A 50 -2.03 3.74 -14.57
N SER A 51 -1.42 2.65 -15.04
CA SER A 51 -1.07 2.48 -16.46
C SER A 51 -2.33 2.39 -17.32
N GLU A 52 -2.43 3.32 -18.27
CA GLU A 52 -3.46 3.43 -19.31
C GLU A 52 -4.92 3.59 -18.84
N ASN A 53 -5.28 4.70 -18.17
CA ASN A 53 -6.67 5.27 -18.12
C ASN A 53 -7.86 4.32 -17.84
N LYS A 54 -7.62 3.07 -17.42
CA LYS A 54 -8.62 2.00 -17.43
C LYS A 54 -8.89 1.43 -16.06
N TRP A 55 -8.16 1.85 -15.02
CA TRP A 55 -8.28 1.31 -13.66
C TRP A 55 -8.45 -0.22 -13.69
N LYS A 56 -7.72 -0.88 -14.59
CA LYS A 56 -7.98 -2.28 -14.89
C LYS A 56 -7.44 -3.07 -13.71
N MET A 57 -8.33 -3.64 -12.91
CA MET A 57 -7.92 -4.39 -11.71
C MET A 57 -6.92 -5.47 -12.12
N PRO A 58 -5.68 -5.45 -11.60
CA PRO A 58 -4.71 -6.47 -11.89
C PRO A 58 -5.22 -7.79 -11.32
N ASN A 59 -5.02 -8.89 -12.05
CA ASN A 59 -5.29 -10.21 -11.49
C ASN A 59 -4.24 -10.50 -10.42
N LEU A 60 -4.64 -10.44 -9.15
CA LEU A 60 -3.77 -10.68 -7.99
C LEU A 60 -3.94 -12.07 -7.37
N GLN A 61 -4.61 -13.01 -8.06
CA GLN A 61 -4.82 -14.37 -7.57
C GLN A 61 -3.51 -15.13 -7.31
N TRP A 62 -2.43 -14.77 -8.00
CA TRP A 62 -1.09 -15.35 -7.79
C TRP A 62 -0.42 -14.90 -6.47
N MET A 63 -0.95 -13.87 -5.80
CA MET A 63 -0.36 -13.33 -4.57
C MET A 63 -0.60 -14.27 -3.38
N SER A 64 0.40 -14.47 -2.53
CA SER A 64 0.21 -15.20 -1.28
C SER A 64 -0.45 -14.31 -0.22
N LEU A 65 -1.11 -14.94 0.76
CA LEU A 65 -1.77 -14.22 1.86
C LEU A 65 -0.78 -13.35 2.67
N GLN A 66 0.43 -13.84 2.92
CA GLN A 66 1.49 -13.08 3.60
C GLN A 66 1.87 -11.82 2.82
N LYS A 67 2.09 -11.94 1.51
CA LYS A 67 2.41 -10.79 0.65
C LYS A 67 1.26 -9.78 0.62
N ALA A 68 0.02 -10.25 0.63
CA ALA A 68 -1.14 -9.37 0.69
C ALA A 68 -1.15 -8.57 2.00
N PHE A 69 -0.83 -9.18 3.15
CA PHE A 69 -0.68 -8.44 4.40
C PHE A 69 0.44 -7.39 4.36
N GLU A 70 1.62 -7.74 3.83
CA GLU A 70 2.75 -6.81 3.69
C GLU A 70 2.39 -5.59 2.84
N ILE A 71 1.75 -5.81 1.69
CA ILE A 71 1.35 -4.72 0.79
C ILE A 71 0.26 -3.87 1.44
N LEU A 72 -0.67 -4.47 2.17
CA LEU A 72 -1.71 -3.74 2.88
C LEU A 72 -1.12 -2.88 4.00
N ASP A 73 -0.13 -3.36 4.76
CA ASP A 73 0.57 -2.57 5.78
C ASP A 73 1.23 -1.31 5.18
N ILE A 74 1.87 -1.46 4.01
CA ILE A 74 2.50 -0.34 3.31
C ILE A 74 1.46 0.61 2.70
N ALA A 75 0.42 0.09 2.06
CA ALA A 75 -0.65 0.89 1.49
C ALA A 75 -1.37 1.70 2.58
N SER A 76 -1.54 1.14 3.79
CA SER A 76 -2.09 1.86 4.94
C SER A 76 -1.14 2.95 5.43
N TYR A 77 0.15 2.64 5.56
CA TYR A 77 1.16 3.64 5.93
C TYR A 77 1.21 4.82 4.95
N LEU A 78 1.08 4.54 3.65
CA LEU A 78 1.10 5.56 2.60
C LEU A 78 -0.27 6.18 2.32
N LEU A 79 -1.34 5.73 2.98
CA LEU A 79 -2.71 6.22 2.78
C LEU A 79 -3.16 6.12 1.31
N ILE A 80 -3.02 4.94 0.70
CA ILE A 80 -3.39 4.71 -0.71
C ILE A 80 -4.69 3.90 -0.79
N ASP A 81 -5.83 4.58 -0.65
CA ASP A 81 -7.16 3.95 -0.52
C ASP A 81 -7.54 2.95 -1.62
N PRO A 82 -7.24 3.18 -2.91
CA PRO A 82 -7.56 2.21 -3.96
C PRO A 82 -6.85 0.86 -3.75
N LEU A 83 -5.62 0.90 -3.21
CA LEU A 83 -4.89 -0.33 -2.89
C LEU A 83 -5.40 -1.00 -1.63
N LEU A 84 -5.85 -0.22 -0.62
CA LEU A 84 -6.43 -0.78 0.60
C LEU A 84 -7.61 -1.69 0.27
N THR A 85 -8.50 -1.20 -0.58
CA THR A 85 -9.70 -1.94 -1.01
C THR A 85 -9.31 -3.19 -1.79
N LEU A 86 -8.49 -3.02 -2.85
CA LEU A 86 -8.07 -4.12 -3.71
C LEU A 86 -7.38 -5.26 -2.94
N ILE A 87 -6.47 -4.92 -2.02
CA ILE A 87 -5.71 -5.92 -1.28
C ILE A 87 -6.56 -6.57 -0.18
N SER A 88 -7.52 -5.84 0.39
CA SER A 88 -8.51 -6.41 1.33
C SER A 88 -9.33 -7.51 0.65
N ASP A 89 -9.79 -7.29 -0.58
CA ASP A 89 -10.53 -8.30 -1.35
C ASP A 89 -9.68 -9.54 -1.63
N VAL A 90 -8.39 -9.34 -1.98
CA VAL A 90 -7.45 -10.45 -2.18
C VAL A 90 -7.28 -11.26 -0.89
N ILE A 91 -7.16 -10.60 0.26
CA ILE A 91 -7.06 -11.27 1.57
C ILE A 91 -8.32 -12.08 1.83
N LEU A 92 -9.51 -11.47 1.72
CA LEU A 92 -10.78 -12.13 1.98
C LEU A 92 -10.97 -13.36 1.09
N SER A 93 -10.56 -13.30 -0.19
CA SER A 93 -10.64 -14.45 -1.10
C SER A 93 -9.68 -15.60 -0.77
N LYS A 94 -8.67 -15.37 0.08
CA LYS A 94 -7.62 -16.34 0.42
C LYS A 94 -7.68 -16.84 1.86
N VAL A 95 -8.42 -16.16 2.72
CA VAL A 95 -8.63 -16.61 4.10
C VAL A 95 -9.45 -17.90 4.11
N ASN A 96 -8.98 -18.86 4.89
CA ASN A 96 -9.64 -20.13 5.13
C ASN A 96 -9.50 -20.49 6.61
N ALA A 97 -10.04 -21.64 7.03
CA ALA A 97 -10.02 -22.07 8.44
C ALA A 97 -8.62 -22.03 9.07
N ASN A 98 -7.57 -22.38 8.30
CA ASN A 98 -6.19 -22.43 8.81
C ASN A 98 -5.54 -21.04 8.95
N SER A 99 -6.02 -20.04 8.20
CA SER A 99 -5.47 -18.69 8.21
C SER A 99 -6.36 -17.66 8.89
N LEU A 100 -7.56 -18.05 9.34
CA LEU A 100 -8.55 -17.18 9.96
C LEU A 100 -8.02 -16.48 11.21
N VAL A 101 -7.37 -17.21 12.12
CA VAL A 101 -6.82 -16.65 13.36
C VAL A 101 -5.74 -15.60 13.06
N LEU A 102 -4.83 -15.91 12.11
CA LEU A 102 -3.81 -14.96 11.67
C LEU A 102 -4.43 -13.70 11.07
N ALA A 103 -5.43 -13.86 10.19
CA ALA A 103 -6.11 -12.75 9.55
C ALA A 103 -6.84 -11.88 10.57
N TYR A 104 -7.52 -12.49 11.55
CA TYR A 104 -8.18 -11.79 12.64
C TYR A 104 -7.19 -10.98 13.49
N HIS A 105 -6.07 -11.58 13.91
CA HIS A 105 -5.03 -10.86 14.66
C HIS A 105 -4.45 -9.68 13.87
N LYS A 106 -4.14 -9.88 12.59
CA LYS A 106 -3.63 -8.81 11.71
C LYS A 106 -4.63 -7.67 11.54
N ALA A 107 -5.93 -7.97 11.43
CA ALA A 107 -6.98 -6.96 11.39
C ALA A 107 -7.13 -6.22 12.73
N GLY A 108 -7.15 -6.96 13.85
CA GLY A 108 -7.29 -6.39 15.19
C GLY A 108 -6.14 -5.47 15.58
N MET A 109 -4.89 -5.84 15.29
CA MET A 109 -3.72 -4.98 15.55
C MET A 109 -3.78 -3.65 14.80
N ARG A 110 -4.48 -3.57 13.67
CA ARG A 110 -4.68 -2.32 12.93
C ARG A 110 -5.82 -1.47 13.49
N TYR A 111 -6.85 -2.08 14.09
CA TYR A 111 -7.92 -1.33 14.76
C TYR A 111 -7.42 -0.61 16.02
N ILE A 112 -6.40 -1.15 16.70
CA ILE A 112 -5.85 -0.57 17.94
C ILE A 112 -4.91 0.62 17.67
N LEU A 113 -4.33 0.71 16.47
CA LEU A 113 -3.32 1.72 16.10
C LEU A 113 -3.88 2.89 15.24
N ASN A 114 -5.18 2.88 14.95
CA ASN A 114 -5.92 3.97 14.29
C ASN A 114 -6.87 4.64 15.29
#